data_AF-A0A958W182-F1
#
_entry.id   AF-A0A958W182-F1
#
_cell.length_a   1.000
_cell.length_b   1.000
_cell.length_c   1.000
_cell.angle_alpha   90.00
_cell.angle_beta   90.00
_cell.angle_gamma   90.00
#
_symmetry.space_group_name_H-M   'P 1'
#
loop_
_entity.id
_entity.type
_entity.pdbx_description
1 polymer ?
#
loop_
_entity_poly.entity_id
_entity_poly.type
_entity_poly.pdbx_seq_one_letter_code
_entity_poly.pdbx_strand_id
1 'polypeptide(L)'
;MDSLKLELETINLQSLSIRKNVLPTIKNFGYESPQMDSLNSLIKSFDSLALNKVESIISTYGWLGKSKVGELANTTLFIIVQHANDNSVREKFYPLLEESVNEGESRPSDLATMRDRILIQNGKPQIYGTQTDHAGQLLPVENRKELNKRRRRVGLKRIKID
;
A
#
# COMPACT_ATOMS: atom_id res chain seq x y z
N MET A 1 -5.09 7.82 -22.35
CA MET A 1 -5.28 7.44 -20.93
C MET A 1 -5.81 6.01 -20.79
N ASP A 2 -6.70 5.55 -21.67
CA ASP A 2 -7.25 4.19 -21.64
C ASP A 2 -6.21 3.06 -21.63
N SER A 3 -5.12 3.21 -22.39
CA SER A 3 -4.02 2.21 -22.37
C SER A 3 -3.32 2.15 -21.01
N LEU A 4 -3.09 3.29 -20.34
CA LEU A 4 -2.47 3.33 -19.01
C LEU A 4 -3.40 2.77 -17.95
N LYS A 5 -4.70 3.09 -18.05
CA LYS A 5 -5.74 2.49 -17.21
C LYS A 5 -5.70 0.97 -17.33
N LEU A 6 -5.79 0.43 -18.55
CA LEU A 6 -5.81 -1.01 -18.78
C LEU A 6 -4.54 -1.69 -18.26
N GLU A 7 -3.38 -1.07 -18.44
CA GLU A 7 -2.12 -1.58 -17.91
C GLU A 7 -2.12 -1.65 -16.37
N LEU A 8 -2.53 -0.57 -15.69
CA LEU A 8 -2.60 -0.51 -14.22
C LEU A 8 -3.66 -1.47 -13.66
N GLU A 9 -4.80 -1.62 -14.32
CA GLU A 9 -5.82 -2.59 -13.92
C GLU A 9 -5.31 -4.03 -14.12
N THR A 10 -4.56 -4.30 -15.19
CA THR A 10 -3.93 -5.61 -15.41
C THR A 10 -2.90 -5.94 -14.32
N ILE A 11 -2.04 -4.98 -13.95
CA ILE A 11 -1.10 -5.13 -12.85
C ILE A 11 -1.84 -5.46 -11.55
N ASN A 12 -2.97 -4.80 -11.28
CA ASN A 12 -3.80 -5.08 -10.12
C ASN A 12 -4.27 -6.54 -10.09
N LEU A 13 -4.88 -6.98 -11.18
CA LEU A 13 -5.42 -8.33 -11.31
C LEU A 13 -4.33 -9.39 -11.15
N GLN A 14 -3.15 -9.16 -11.72
CA GLN A 14 -2.00 -10.05 -11.55
C GLN A 14 -1.53 -10.09 -10.09
N SER A 15 -1.40 -8.94 -9.43
CA SER A 15 -1.03 -8.87 -7.99
C SER A 15 -2.02 -9.66 -7.13
N LEU A 16 -3.32 -9.45 -7.33
CA LEU A 16 -4.37 -10.18 -6.64
C LEU A 16 -4.34 -11.68 -6.94
N SER A 17 -4.04 -12.07 -8.17
CA SER A 17 -3.98 -13.48 -8.58
C SER A 17 -2.87 -14.27 -7.86
N ILE A 18 -1.78 -13.59 -7.48
CA ILE A 18 -0.69 -14.18 -6.70
C ILE A 18 -1.08 -14.17 -5.22
N ARG A 19 -1.51 -13.01 -4.71
CA ARG A 19 -1.78 -12.78 -3.28
C ARG A 19 -2.99 -13.56 -2.75
N LYS A 20 -3.93 -13.98 -3.60
CA LYS A 20 -5.05 -14.87 -3.21
C LYS A 20 -4.57 -16.19 -2.60
N ASN A 21 -3.34 -16.62 -2.89
CA ASN A 21 -2.76 -17.85 -2.36
C ASN A 21 -2.12 -17.68 -0.98
N VAL A 22 -1.95 -16.45 -0.47
CA VAL A 22 -1.26 -16.21 0.81
C VAL A 22 -1.99 -16.88 1.98
N LEU A 23 -3.29 -16.62 2.15
CA LEU A 23 -4.06 -17.20 3.26
C LEU A 23 -4.18 -18.73 3.16
N PRO A 24 -4.49 -19.34 1.98
CA PRO A 24 -4.44 -20.79 1.82
C PRO A 24 -3.08 -21.39 2.16
N THR A 25 -1.98 -20.78 1.71
CA THR A 25 -0.62 -21.27 1.99
C THR A 25 -0.30 -21.21 3.47
N ILE A 26 -0.58 -20.09 4.15
CA ILE A 26 -0.41 -19.96 5.60
C ILE A 26 -1.24 -21.03 6.33
N LYS A 27 -2.50 -21.23 5.93
CA LYS A 27 -3.39 -22.21 6.57
C LYS A 27 -2.89 -23.64 6.45
N ASN A 28 -2.32 -24.01 5.31
CA ASN A 28 -1.93 -25.39 5.01
C ASN A 28 -0.49 -25.71 5.44
N PHE A 29 0.40 -24.73 5.43
CA PHE A 29 1.84 -24.95 5.62
C PHE A 29 2.47 -24.10 6.74
N GLY A 30 1.82 -23.01 7.15
CA GLY A 30 2.36 -22.08 8.15
C GLY A 30 3.23 -20.96 7.54
N TYR A 31 3.53 -19.94 8.36
CA TYR A 31 4.28 -18.76 7.95
C TYR A 31 5.75 -19.04 7.57
N GLU A 32 6.40 -19.97 8.28
CA GLU A 32 7.83 -20.31 8.12
C GLU A 32 8.05 -21.54 7.23
N SER A 33 7.19 -21.72 6.22
CA SER A 33 7.23 -22.89 5.34
C SER A 33 7.92 -22.61 4.00
N PRO A 34 8.56 -23.62 3.37
CA PRO A 34 9.13 -23.47 2.02
C PRO A 34 8.11 -23.01 0.96
N GLN A 35 6.85 -23.39 1.12
CA GLN A 35 5.75 -22.94 0.27
C GLN A 35 5.48 -21.45 0.43
N MET A 36 5.52 -20.96 1.66
CA MET A 36 5.37 -19.53 1.94
C MET A 36 6.60 -18.75 1.46
N ASP A 37 7.82 -19.28 1.61
CA ASP A 37 9.04 -18.69 1.07
C ASP A 37 9.02 -18.57 -0.46
N SER A 38 8.55 -19.63 -1.14
CA SER A 38 8.38 -19.64 -2.59
C SER A 38 7.35 -18.61 -3.05
N LEU A 39 6.20 -18.52 -2.35
CA LEU A 39 5.17 -17.54 -2.65
C LEU A 39 5.64 -16.11 -2.38
N ASN A 40 6.36 -15.87 -1.28
CA ASN A 40 6.96 -14.57 -0.96
C ASN A 40 7.98 -14.14 -2.02
N SER A 41 8.80 -15.08 -2.51
CA SER A 41 9.75 -14.82 -3.58
C SER A 41 9.04 -14.44 -4.89
N LEU A 42 7.95 -15.12 -5.22
CA LEU A 42 7.10 -14.78 -6.37
C LEU A 42 6.47 -13.38 -6.23
N ILE A 43 5.90 -13.07 -5.07
CA ILE A 43 5.33 -11.75 -4.76
C ILE A 43 6.39 -10.67 -4.90
N LYS A 44 7.58 -10.87 -4.31
CA LYS A 44 8.69 -9.92 -4.35
C LYS A 44 9.17 -9.66 -5.78
N SER A 45 9.30 -10.72 -6.58
CA SER A 45 9.68 -10.61 -8.00
C SER A 45 8.65 -9.82 -8.80
N PHE A 46 7.37 -10.15 -8.63
CA PHE A 46 6.27 -9.42 -9.27
C PHE A 46 6.24 -7.94 -8.86
N ASP A 47 6.29 -7.65 -7.55
CA ASP A 47 6.23 -6.28 -7.03
C ASP A 47 7.40 -5.44 -7.57
N SER A 48 8.61 -6.01 -7.70
CA SER A 48 9.76 -5.31 -8.28
C SER A 48 9.56 -4.97 -9.76
N LEU A 49 9.00 -5.88 -10.56
CA LEU A 49 8.72 -5.63 -11.98
C LEU A 49 7.59 -4.62 -12.16
N ALA A 50 6.53 -4.74 -11.37
CA ALA A 50 5.42 -3.81 -11.37
C ALA A 50 5.85 -2.41 -10.93
N LEU A 51 6.75 -2.31 -9.95
CA LEU A 51 7.31 -1.04 -9.50
C LEU A 51 8.03 -0.32 -10.63
N ASN A 52 8.92 -0.98 -11.38
CA ASN A 52 9.61 -0.35 -12.51
C ASN A 52 8.64 0.27 -13.53
N LYS A 53 7.51 -0.40 -13.80
CA LYS A 53 6.46 0.12 -14.67
C LYS A 53 5.76 1.34 -14.06
N VAL A 54 5.34 1.22 -12.80
CA VAL A 54 4.65 2.30 -12.09
C VAL A 54 5.54 3.53 -11.94
N GLU A 55 6.83 3.36 -11.65
CA GLU A 55 7.79 4.47 -11.58
C GLU A 55 7.91 5.19 -12.93
N SER A 56 7.97 4.45 -14.04
CA SER A 56 8.01 5.02 -15.40
C SER A 56 6.73 5.81 -15.74
N ILE A 57 5.57 5.30 -15.31
CA ILE A 57 4.29 6.00 -15.48
C ILE A 57 4.28 7.29 -14.65
N ILE A 58 4.66 7.23 -13.37
CA ILE A 58 4.65 8.40 -12.49
C ILE A 58 5.69 9.44 -12.95
N SER A 59 6.87 9.02 -13.40
CA SER A 59 7.89 9.95 -13.90
C SER A 59 7.46 10.69 -15.17
N THR A 60 6.64 10.05 -16.01
CA THR A 60 6.18 10.63 -17.28
C THR A 60 4.91 11.48 -17.11
N TYR A 61 3.97 11.03 -16.27
CA TYR A 61 2.62 11.62 -16.21
C TYR A 61 2.25 12.22 -14.84
N GLY A 62 3.14 12.12 -13.85
CA GLY A 62 2.82 12.39 -12.45
C GLY A 62 1.93 11.31 -11.83
N TRP A 63 1.43 11.56 -10.62
CA TRP A 63 0.47 10.66 -9.99
C TRP A 63 -0.89 10.77 -10.68
N LEU A 64 -1.29 9.73 -11.42
CA LEU A 64 -2.53 9.77 -12.19
C LEU A 64 -3.75 9.63 -11.28
N GLY A 65 -4.50 10.73 -11.15
CA GLY A 65 -5.75 10.79 -10.40
C GLY A 65 -6.87 9.86 -10.91
N LYS A 66 -7.79 9.49 -10.03
CA LYS A 66 -8.93 8.61 -10.35
C LYS A 66 -9.85 9.17 -11.44
N SER A 67 -9.93 10.49 -11.64
CA SER A 67 -10.69 11.08 -12.75
C SER A 67 -10.07 10.80 -14.12
N LYS A 68 -8.74 10.58 -14.18
CA LYS A 68 -8.01 10.31 -15.42
C LYS A 68 -7.94 8.82 -15.77
N VAL A 69 -7.74 7.96 -14.77
CA VAL A 69 -7.50 6.52 -14.99
C VAL A 69 -8.53 5.61 -14.32
N GLY A 70 -9.48 6.16 -13.58
CA GLY A 70 -10.41 5.37 -12.76
C GLY A 70 -9.82 4.98 -11.41
N GLU A 71 -10.70 4.57 -10.51
CA GLU A 71 -10.35 4.30 -9.11
C GLU A 71 -9.43 3.09 -8.94
N LEU A 72 -9.64 2.02 -9.72
CA LEU A 72 -8.83 0.81 -9.65
C LEU A 72 -7.39 1.09 -10.06
N ALA A 73 -7.19 1.75 -11.19
CA ALA A 73 -5.85 2.11 -11.68
C ALA A 73 -5.11 3.07 -10.73
N ASN A 74 -5.80 4.09 -10.19
CA ASN A 74 -5.22 4.98 -9.17
C ASN A 74 -4.81 4.19 -7.90
N THR A 75 -5.66 3.27 -7.45
CA THR A 75 -5.36 2.38 -6.31
C THR A 75 -4.16 1.47 -6.61
N THR A 76 -3.98 1.02 -7.86
CA THR A 76 -2.79 0.23 -8.25
C THR A 76 -1.50 1.01 -8.06
N LEU A 77 -1.45 2.30 -8.46
CA LEU A 77 -0.26 3.14 -8.23
C LEU A 77 0.13 3.13 -6.75
N PHE A 78 -0.86 3.35 -5.88
CA PHE A 78 -0.66 3.28 -4.43
C PHE A 78 -0.15 1.91 -3.98
N ILE A 79 -0.84 0.82 -4.32
CA ILE A 79 -0.50 -0.53 -3.85
C ILE A 79 0.94 -0.89 -4.24
N ILE A 80 1.34 -0.64 -5.48
CA ILE A 80 2.68 -1.00 -5.95
C ILE A 80 3.77 -0.20 -5.22
N VAL A 81 3.60 1.11 -5.05
CA VAL A 81 4.53 1.95 -4.27
C VAL A 81 4.54 1.55 -2.80
N GLN A 82 3.36 1.30 -2.21
CA GLN A 82 3.19 0.91 -0.82
C GLN A 82 3.94 -0.39 -0.49
N HIS A 83 3.99 -1.32 -1.43
CA HIS A 83 4.64 -2.63 -1.30
C HIS A 83 6.10 -2.66 -1.79
N ALA A 84 6.68 -1.53 -2.20
CA ALA A 84 8.11 -1.47 -2.53
C ALA A 84 8.98 -2.00 -1.38
N ASN A 85 10.07 -2.72 -1.68
CA ASN A 85 10.94 -3.24 -0.62
C ASN A 85 11.65 -2.10 0.14
N ASP A 86 12.07 -1.06 -0.58
CA ASP A 86 12.80 0.08 -0.04
C ASP A 86 11.85 1.18 0.45
N ASN A 87 12.13 1.74 1.63
CA ASN A 87 11.39 2.87 2.18
C ASN A 87 11.61 4.16 1.36
N SER A 88 12.80 4.32 0.77
CA SER A 88 13.14 5.50 -0.02
C SER A 88 12.17 5.72 -1.21
N VAL A 89 11.65 4.64 -1.78
CA VAL A 89 10.63 4.65 -2.84
C VAL A 89 9.32 5.24 -2.33
N ARG A 90 8.86 4.83 -1.14
CA ARG A 90 7.66 5.40 -0.52
C ARG A 90 7.86 6.88 -0.23
N GLU A 91 9.01 7.25 0.34
CA GLU A 91 9.33 8.64 0.66
C GLU A 91 9.38 9.52 -0.59
N LYS A 92 9.96 9.01 -1.68
CA LYS A 92 10.02 9.67 -3.00
C LYS A 92 8.63 9.98 -3.55
N PHE A 93 7.68 9.05 -3.46
CA PHE A 93 6.35 9.21 -4.07
C PHE A 93 5.28 9.75 -3.11
N TYR A 94 5.56 9.79 -1.80
CA TYR A 94 4.62 10.30 -0.79
C TYR A 94 4.10 11.71 -1.12
N PRO A 95 4.93 12.71 -1.49
CA PRO A 95 4.44 14.05 -1.81
C PRO A 95 3.46 14.08 -3.00
N LEU A 96 3.67 13.24 -4.01
CA LEU A 96 2.77 13.18 -5.18
C LEU A 96 1.41 12.56 -4.83
N LEU A 97 1.42 11.53 -3.98
CA LEU A 97 0.17 10.97 -3.44
C LEU A 97 -0.54 11.98 -2.53
N GLU A 98 0.20 12.77 -1.74
CA GLU A 98 -0.36 13.81 -0.88
C GLU A 98 -1.07 14.90 -1.70
N GLU A 99 -0.42 15.37 -2.76
CA GLU A 99 -1.02 16.31 -3.73
C GLU A 99 -2.30 15.73 -4.36
N SER A 100 -2.24 14.49 -4.88
CA SER A 100 -3.42 13.81 -5.44
C SER A 100 -4.55 13.65 -4.42
N VAL A 101 -4.26 13.41 -3.15
CA VAL A 101 -5.29 13.36 -2.09
C VAL A 101 -5.89 14.73 -1.83
N ASN A 102 -5.08 15.79 -1.79
CA ASN A 102 -5.55 17.17 -1.59
C ASN A 102 -6.45 17.65 -2.73
N GLU A 103 -6.22 17.17 -3.96
CA GLU A 103 -7.07 17.38 -5.13
C GLU A 103 -8.34 16.49 -5.13
N GLY A 104 -8.47 15.57 -4.18
CA GLY A 104 -9.58 14.61 -4.13
C GLY A 104 -9.46 13.47 -5.16
N GLU A 105 -8.29 13.31 -5.77
CA GLU A 105 -7.99 12.38 -6.85
C GLU A 105 -7.45 11.01 -6.37
N SER A 106 -7.06 10.91 -5.10
CA SER A 106 -6.69 9.67 -4.41
C SER A 106 -7.38 9.53 -3.04
N ARG A 107 -7.38 8.32 -2.48
CA ARG A 107 -8.04 8.06 -1.20
C ARG A 107 -7.16 8.55 -0.03
N PRO A 108 -7.70 9.36 0.92
CA PRO A 108 -6.94 9.77 2.11
C PRO A 108 -6.42 8.60 2.97
N SER A 109 -7.13 7.47 2.96
CA SER A 109 -6.72 6.24 3.65
C SER A 109 -5.42 5.66 3.12
N ASP A 110 -5.16 5.83 1.82
CA ASP A 110 -3.98 5.30 1.15
C ASP A 110 -2.75 6.11 1.56
N LEU A 111 -2.87 7.44 1.56
CA LEU A 111 -1.84 8.35 2.08
C LEU A 111 -1.53 8.08 3.57
N ALA A 112 -2.57 7.93 4.40
CA ALA A 112 -2.42 7.59 5.82
C ALA A 112 -1.66 6.26 6.02
N THR A 113 -1.96 5.26 5.19
CA THR A 113 -1.33 3.94 5.24
C THR A 113 0.15 4.00 4.81
N MET A 114 0.47 4.81 3.80
CA MET A 114 1.85 5.05 3.37
C MET A 114 2.64 5.81 4.43
N ARG A 115 2.05 6.86 5.02
CA ARG A 115 2.68 7.63 6.09
C ARG A 115 3.08 6.75 7.25
N ASP A 116 2.16 5.92 7.73
CA ASP A 116 2.40 5.02 8.84
C ASP A 116 3.51 4.00 8.54
N ARG A 117 3.55 3.46 7.31
CA ARG A 117 4.64 2.55 6.90
C ARG A 117 6.00 3.23 6.88
N ILE A 118 6.08 4.45 6.34
CA ILE A 118 7.31 5.25 6.34
C ILE A 118 7.79 5.49 7.78
N LEU A 119 6.88 5.89 8.68
CA LEU A 119 7.23 6.17 10.08
C LEU A 119 7.78 4.92 10.78
N ILE A 120 7.09 3.79 10.67
CA ILE A 120 7.52 2.54 11.29
C ILE A 120 8.89 2.11 10.78
N GLN A 121 9.14 2.18 9.47
CA GLN A 121 10.45 1.82 8.90
C GLN A 121 11.57 2.77 9.30
N ASN A 122 11.23 4.01 9.65
CA ASN A 122 12.15 5.01 10.21
C ASN A 122 12.24 4.95 11.75
N GLY A 123 11.73 3.89 12.38
CA GLY A 123 11.78 3.70 13.84
C GLY A 123 10.89 4.67 14.63
N LYS A 124 9.93 5.31 13.97
CA LYS A 124 9.00 6.28 14.58
C LYS A 124 7.62 5.65 14.79
N PRO A 125 6.89 6.06 15.84
CA PRO A 125 5.51 5.64 16.02
C PRO A 125 4.63 6.12 14.87
N GLN A 126 3.64 5.30 14.50
CA GLN A 126 2.69 5.60 13.44
C GLN A 126 1.59 6.56 13.93
N ILE A 127 0.87 7.21 13.01
CA ILE A 127 -0.14 8.24 13.33
C ILE A 127 -1.55 7.65 13.28
N TYR A 128 -1.84 6.78 12.30
CA TYR A 128 -3.17 6.29 11.99
C TYR A 128 -3.41 4.84 12.41
N GLY A 129 -2.38 4.10 12.80
CA GLY A 129 -2.51 2.73 13.27
C GLY A 129 -2.82 1.74 12.15
N THR A 130 -2.24 1.91 10.96
CA THR A 130 -2.48 1.02 9.82
C THR A 130 -1.50 -0.16 9.72
N GLN A 131 -0.37 -0.11 10.42
CA GLN A 131 0.64 -1.17 10.41
C GLN A 131 0.52 -2.04 11.66
N THR A 132 0.55 -3.35 11.44
CA THR A 132 0.56 -4.38 12.48
C THR A 132 1.80 -5.27 12.31
N ASP A 133 2.16 -5.99 13.36
CA ASP A 133 3.10 -7.11 13.23
C ASP A 133 2.42 -8.33 12.57
N HIS A 134 3.18 -9.43 12.46
CA HIS A 134 2.71 -10.69 11.90
C HIS A 134 1.62 -11.37 12.74
N ALA A 135 1.52 -11.05 14.04
CA ALA A 135 0.46 -11.52 14.93
C ALA A 135 -0.81 -10.65 14.85
N GLY A 136 -0.80 -9.60 14.01
CA GLY A 136 -1.90 -8.64 13.88
C GLY A 136 -1.94 -7.61 15.02
N GLN A 137 -0.90 -7.52 15.84
CA GLN A 137 -0.81 -6.54 16.91
C GLN A 137 -0.42 -5.18 16.37
N LEU A 138 -1.05 -4.14 16.90
CA LEU A 138 -0.80 -2.76 16.49
C LEU A 138 0.64 -2.33 16.85
N LEU A 139 1.42 -1.95 15.84
CA LEU A 139 2.75 -1.37 16.06
C LEU A 139 2.65 -0.01 16.79
N PRO A 140 3.74 0.50 17.41
CA PRO A 140 3.71 1.72 18.22
C PRO A 140 3.00 2.89 17.52
N VAL A 141 2.08 3.54 18.22
CA VAL A 141 1.22 4.60 17.68
C VAL A 141 1.24 5.84 18.57
N GLU A 142 1.34 7.00 17.96
CA GLU A 142 1.29 8.28 18.67
C GLU A 142 -0.10 8.53 19.24
N ASN A 143 -0.18 9.01 20.49
CA ASN A 143 -1.41 9.46 21.14
C ASN A 143 -2.63 8.56 20.83
N ARG A 144 -2.64 7.37 21.45
CA ARG A 144 -3.69 6.34 21.33
C ARG A 144 -5.11 6.88 21.54
N LYS A 145 -5.29 7.85 22.44
CA LYS A 145 -6.60 8.44 22.77
C LYS A 145 -7.27 9.12 21.57
N GLU A 146 -6.48 9.81 20.74
CA GLU A 146 -6.97 10.54 19.57
C GLU A 146 -6.94 9.70 18.27
N LEU A 147 -6.47 8.45 18.32
CA LEU A 147 -6.25 7.61 17.15
C LEU A 147 -7.50 7.42 16.30
N ASN A 148 -8.62 7.02 16.91
CA ASN A 148 -9.86 6.77 16.18
C ASN A 148 -10.48 8.07 15.61
N LYS A 149 -10.18 9.23 16.19
CA LYS A 149 -10.57 10.53 15.64
C LYS A 149 -9.76 10.85 14.38
N ARG A 150 -8.45 10.59 14.38
CA ARG A 150 -7.60 10.74 13.17
C ARG A 150 -8.02 9.77 12.06
N ARG A 151 -8.24 8.49 12.40
CA ARG A 151 -8.71 7.46 11.46
C ARG A 151 -10.00 7.85 10.75
N ARG A 152 -10.99 8.35 11.50
CA ARG A 152 -12.27 8.82 10.92
C ARG A 152 -12.09 9.94 9.90
N ARG A 153 -11.17 10.89 10.12
CA ARG A 153 -10.92 12.02 9.21
C ARG A 153 -10.39 11.58 7.84
N VAL A 154 -9.72 10.43 7.77
CA VAL A 154 -9.13 9.87 6.55
C VAL A 154 -9.90 8.66 6.01
N GLY A 155 -11.11 8.40 6.53
CA GLY A 155 -11.97 7.30 6.07
C GLY A 155 -11.58 5.90 6.57
N LEU A 156 -10.65 5.79 7.53
CA LEU A 156 -10.28 4.50 8.14
C LEU A 156 -11.29 4.07 9.21
N LYS A 157 -11.59 2.77 9.25
CA LYS A 157 -12.47 2.16 10.27
C LYS A 157 -11.88 2.29 11.67
N ARG A 158 -12.74 2.42 12.69
CA ARG A 158 -12.35 2.38 14.10
C ARG A 158 -11.63 1.06 14.43
N ILE A 159 -10.60 1.12 15.27
CA ILE A 159 -9.98 -0.06 15.87
C ILE A 159 -10.17 -0.06 17.39
N LYS A 160 -10.16 -1.26 17.98
CA LYS A 160 -10.09 -1.41 19.44
C LYS A 160 -8.70 -1.02 19.90
N ILE A 161 -8.65 -0.20 20.93
CA ILE A 161 -7.42 0.26 21.55
C ILE A 161 -7.60 -0.14 23.00
N ASP A 162 -6.88 -1.18 23.41
CA ASP A 162 -6.75 -1.55 24.81
C ASP A 162 -5.98 -0.45 25.56
#